data_AF-A0A2A5FT25-F1
#
_entry.id   AF-A0A2A5FT25-F1
#
_cell.length_a   1.000
_cell.length_b   1.000
_cell.length_c   1.000
_cell.angle_alpha   90.00
_cell.angle_beta   90.00
_cell.angle_gamma   90.00
#
_symmetry.space_group_name_H-M   'P 1'
#
loop_
_entity.id
_entity.type
_entity.pdbx_description
1 polymer ?
#
loop_
_entity_poly.entity_id
_entity_poly.type
_entity_poly.pdbx_seq_one_letter_code
_entity_poly.pdbx_strand_id
1 'polypeptide(L)'
;MPIKPENRKRYPKNWKEIRAHILERAGHRCEGSSGFYPDCRAKNYEPHPVTGSKVVLTIGHLNHTPEDCEDDNLMAWCQRCHLAYDREHHTINAAKTRRDKAAQIDLVDFIECDQLGVHQ
;
A
#
# COMPACT_ATOMS: atom_id res chain seq x y z
N MET A 1 -1.51 5.75 1.47
CA MET A 1 -2.58 5.14 2.30
C MET A 1 -2.40 5.55 3.77
N PRO A 2 -3.47 5.63 4.59
CA PRO A 2 -3.34 5.89 6.02
C PRO A 2 -2.73 4.70 6.77
N ILE A 3 -1.91 4.97 7.80
CA ILE A 3 -1.32 3.94 8.66
C ILE A 3 -2.43 3.29 9.49
N LYS A 4 -2.59 1.97 9.38
CA LYS A 4 -3.55 1.21 10.18
C LYS A 4 -3.24 1.37 11.69
N PRO A 5 -4.27 1.49 12.56
CA PRO A 5 -4.07 1.61 14.00
C PRO A 5 -3.13 0.54 14.59
N GLU A 6 -3.27 -0.71 14.15
CA GLU A 6 -2.44 -1.84 14.60
C GLU A 6 -0.94 -1.64 14.31
N ASN A 7 -0.61 -0.97 13.20
CA ASN A 7 0.77 -0.79 12.76
C ASN A 7 1.44 0.45 13.35
N ARG A 8 0.71 1.33 14.06
CA ARG A 8 1.26 2.60 14.57
C ARG A 8 2.51 2.43 15.43
N LYS A 9 2.62 1.30 16.15
CA LYS A 9 3.77 0.99 17.02
C LYS A 9 5.06 0.66 16.25
N ARG A 10 4.93 0.28 14.97
CA ARG A 10 6.07 -0.05 14.10
C ARG A 10 6.79 1.19 13.59
N TYR A 11 6.13 2.35 13.67
CA TYR A 11 6.69 3.63 13.28
C TYR A 11 7.35 4.31 14.48
N PRO A 12 8.40 5.12 14.23
CA PRO A 12 9.05 5.86 15.31
C PRO A 12 8.11 6.95 15.86
N LYS A 13 8.33 7.33 17.13
CA LYS A 13 7.46 8.31 17.82
C LYS A 13 7.45 9.69 17.13
N ASN A 14 8.54 10.06 16.48
CA ASN A 14 8.69 11.30 15.72
C ASN A 14 8.16 11.20 14.27
N TRP A 15 7.36 10.19 13.93
CA TRP A 15 6.78 10.05 12.58
C TRP A 15 6.10 11.32 12.04
N LYS A 16 5.46 12.11 12.92
CA LYS A 16 4.85 13.38 12.51
C LYS A 16 5.87 14.39 11.98
N GLU A 17 7.05 14.43 12.58
CA GLU A 17 8.16 15.31 12.18
C GLU A 17 8.77 14.80 10.87
N ILE A 18 9.06 13.50 10.77
CA ILE A 18 9.54 12.85 9.54
C ILE A 18 8.57 13.15 8.39
N ARG A 19 7.27 12.96 8.61
CA ARG A 19 6.25 13.27 7.60
C ARG A 19 6.27 14.74 7.17
N ALA A 20 6.42 15.67 8.12
CA ALA A 20 6.46 17.09 7.81
C ALA A 20 7.69 17.43 6.96
N HIS A 21 8.84 16.92 7.37
CA HIS A 21 10.12 17.06 6.66
C HIS A 21 10.06 16.53 5.22
N ILE A 22 9.54 15.33 5.00
CA ILE A 22 9.42 14.77 3.63
C ILE A 22 8.45 15.59 2.76
N LEU A 23 7.37 16.13 3.33
CA LEU A 23 6.47 17.02 2.59
C LEU A 23 7.12 18.34 2.20
N GLU A 24 7.93 18.90 3.09
CA GLU A 24 8.71 20.10 2.83
C GLU A 24 9.76 19.86 1.75
N ARG A 25 10.52 18.76 1.87
CA ARG A 25 11.48 18.29 0.85
C ARG A 25 10.82 18.16 -0.52
N ALA A 26 9.63 17.57 -0.57
CA ALA A 26 8.89 17.38 -1.81
C ALA A 26 8.21 18.66 -2.33
N GLY A 27 8.38 19.81 -1.66
CA GLY A 27 7.74 21.07 -2.03
C GLY A 27 6.21 20.98 -2.06
N HIS A 28 5.64 20.17 -1.17
CA HIS A 28 4.21 19.86 -1.12
C HIS A 28 3.64 19.34 -2.46
N ARG A 29 4.44 18.60 -3.22
CA ARG A 29 4.03 17.99 -4.49
C ARG A 29 4.32 16.49 -4.49
N CYS A 30 3.53 15.76 -5.27
CA CYS A 30 3.84 14.37 -5.58
C CYS A 30 5.22 14.28 -6.21
N GLU A 31 6.01 13.29 -5.84
CA GLU A 31 7.33 13.02 -6.43
C GLU A 31 7.26 12.03 -7.61
N GLY A 32 6.07 11.51 -7.90
CA GLY A 32 5.83 10.54 -8.98
C GLY A 32 6.22 9.11 -8.58
N SER A 33 5.45 8.14 -9.08
CA SER A 33 5.76 6.72 -8.90
C SER A 33 6.57 6.23 -10.08
N SER A 34 7.71 5.59 -9.81
CA SER A 34 8.52 4.92 -10.83
C SER A 34 7.67 3.93 -11.64
N GLY A 35 7.91 3.87 -12.95
CA GLY A 35 7.22 2.95 -13.87
C GLY A 35 5.80 3.33 -14.31
N PHE A 36 5.05 4.12 -13.52
CA PHE A 36 3.66 4.47 -13.88
C PHE A 36 3.47 5.96 -14.19
N TYR A 37 3.90 6.84 -13.28
CA TYR A 37 3.65 8.28 -13.36
C TYR A 37 4.87 9.07 -12.85
N PRO A 38 6.06 8.91 -13.44
CA PRO A 38 7.30 9.52 -12.95
C PRO A 38 7.23 11.05 -12.91
N ASP A 39 6.50 11.66 -13.85
CA ASP A 39 6.40 13.11 -14.00
C ASP A 39 5.25 13.74 -13.20
N CYS A 40 4.56 12.96 -12.35
CA CYS A 40 3.46 13.50 -11.56
C CYS A 40 4.00 14.51 -10.53
N ARG A 41 3.49 15.74 -10.57
CA ARG A 41 3.80 16.83 -9.61
C ARG A 41 2.53 17.45 -9.01
N ALA A 42 1.51 16.62 -8.80
CA ALA A 42 0.22 17.04 -8.24
C ALA A 42 0.44 17.71 -6.87
N LYS A 43 -0.12 18.92 -6.69
CA LYS A 43 0.02 19.72 -5.47
C LYS A 43 -0.84 19.14 -4.35
N ASN A 44 -0.35 19.13 -3.13
CA ASN A 44 -1.12 18.68 -1.97
C ASN A 44 -2.36 19.58 -1.75
N TYR A 45 -3.48 18.97 -1.39
CA TYR A 45 -4.79 19.60 -1.13
C TYR A 45 -5.48 20.29 -2.31
N GLU A 46 -4.84 20.33 -3.47
CA GLU A 46 -5.42 20.82 -4.72
C GLU A 46 -6.15 19.71 -5.49
N PRO A 47 -7.01 20.06 -6.47
CA PRO A 47 -7.53 19.09 -7.42
C PRO A 47 -6.40 18.44 -8.22
N HIS A 48 -6.45 17.11 -8.34
CA HIS A 48 -5.47 16.37 -9.12
C HIS A 48 -5.63 16.72 -10.62
N PRO A 49 -4.55 17.06 -11.35
CA PRO A 49 -4.63 17.59 -12.71
C PRO A 49 -5.28 16.63 -13.72
N VAL A 50 -5.21 15.32 -13.46
CA VAL A 50 -5.77 14.28 -14.33
C VAL A 50 -7.08 13.68 -13.82
N THR A 51 -7.26 13.50 -12.51
CA THR A 51 -8.41 12.76 -11.95
C THR A 51 -9.47 13.68 -11.37
N GLY A 52 -9.18 14.98 -11.21
CA GLY A 52 -10.06 15.97 -10.57
C GLY A 52 -10.24 15.79 -9.05
N SER A 53 -9.88 14.63 -8.49
CA SER A 53 -10.01 14.34 -7.06
C SER A 53 -9.08 15.20 -6.21
N LYS A 54 -9.47 15.56 -4.99
CA LYS A 54 -8.60 16.27 -4.04
C LYS A 54 -7.36 15.45 -3.72
N VAL A 55 -6.18 16.02 -3.96
CA VAL A 55 -4.90 15.39 -3.67
C VAL A 55 -4.67 15.41 -2.17
N VAL A 56 -4.31 14.24 -1.62
CA VAL A 56 -3.78 14.11 -0.26
C VAL A 56 -2.48 13.35 -0.38
N LEU A 57 -1.37 14.05 -0.12
CA LEU A 57 -0.06 13.42 -0.12
C LEU A 57 0.10 12.52 1.11
N THR A 58 0.60 11.33 0.83
CA THR A 58 0.94 10.32 1.83
C THR A 58 2.40 9.91 1.63
N ILE A 59 3.08 9.58 2.72
CA ILE A 59 4.46 9.13 2.67
C ILE A 59 4.46 7.61 2.48
N GLY A 60 5.05 7.15 1.38
CA GLY A 60 5.25 5.75 1.05
C GLY A 60 6.70 5.32 1.29
N HIS A 61 6.91 4.05 1.61
CA HIS A 61 8.23 3.44 1.75
C HIS A 61 8.55 2.71 0.46
N LEU A 62 9.72 2.95 -0.13
CA LEU A 62 10.13 2.28 -1.37
C LEU A 62 10.30 0.77 -1.16
N ASN A 63 10.83 0.36 -0.03
CA ASN A 63 11.05 -1.05 0.32
C ASN A 63 9.86 -1.72 1.05
N HIS A 64 8.71 -1.04 1.15
CA HIS A 64 7.53 -1.52 1.89
C HIS A 64 7.77 -1.93 3.36
N THR A 65 8.87 -1.46 3.98
CA THR A 65 9.23 -1.76 5.38
C THR A 65 8.95 -0.55 6.28
N PRO A 66 7.88 -0.57 7.11
CA PRO A 66 7.48 0.53 8.01
C PRO A 66 8.54 1.04 8.98
N GLU A 67 9.48 0.17 9.37
CA GLU A 67 10.55 0.49 10.33
C GLU A 67 11.67 1.32 9.69
N ASP A 68 11.83 1.25 8.37
CA ASP A 68 12.89 1.93 7.62
C ASP A 68 12.43 3.33 7.19
N CYS A 69 12.59 4.29 8.09
CA CYS A 69 12.18 5.68 7.88
C CYS A 69 13.33 6.59 7.40
N GLU A 70 14.36 6.02 6.76
CA GLU A 70 15.43 6.83 6.16
C GLU A 70 14.89 7.71 5.02
N ASP A 71 15.41 8.94 4.92
CA ASP A 71 14.92 9.96 3.97
C ASP A 71 14.88 9.48 2.51
N ASP A 72 15.87 8.67 2.11
CA ASP A 72 15.99 8.12 0.76
C ASP A 72 14.99 6.99 0.48
N ASN A 73 14.49 6.33 1.52
CA ASN A 73 13.47 5.28 1.40
C ASN A 73 12.04 5.87 1.38
N LEU A 74 11.88 7.14 1.72
CA LEU A 74 10.58 7.79 1.83
C LEU A 74 10.26 8.66 0.61
N MET A 75 9.02 8.56 0.12
CA MET A 75 8.50 9.40 -0.96
C MET A 75 7.13 9.98 -0.64
N ALA A 76 6.91 11.23 -1.04
CA ALA A 76 5.61 11.89 -1.00
C ALA A 76 4.81 11.57 -2.27
N TRP A 77 3.73 10.80 -2.13
CA TRP A 77 2.87 10.42 -3.25
C TRP A 77 1.41 10.83 -3.07
N CYS A 78 0.81 11.26 -4.17
CA CYS A 78 -0.65 11.37 -4.28
C CYS A 78 -1.29 9.98 -4.27
N GLN A 79 -2.59 9.93 -4.03
CA GLN A 79 -3.34 8.67 -3.94
C GLN A 79 -3.16 7.80 -5.18
N ARG A 80 -3.16 8.41 -6.38
CA ARG A 80 -3.00 7.69 -7.66
C ARG A 80 -1.60 7.06 -7.79
N CYS A 81 -0.54 7.82 -7.52
CA CYS A 81 0.83 7.31 -7.65
C CYS A 81 1.12 6.24 -6.60
N HIS A 82 0.67 6.45 -5.36
CA HIS A 82 0.84 5.47 -4.29
C HIS A 82 0.12 4.16 -4.61
N LEU A 83 -1.14 4.20 -5.05
CA LEU A 83 -1.91 3.00 -5.41
C LEU A 83 -1.33 2.28 -6.64
N ALA A 84 -0.72 3.01 -7.56
CA ALA A 84 -0.04 2.40 -8.70
C ALA A 84 1.22 1.63 -8.25
N TYR A 85 2.02 2.23 -7.38
CA TYR A 85 3.21 1.59 -6.81
C TYR A 85 2.85 0.33 -6.00
N ASP A 86 1.81 0.39 -5.17
CA ASP A 86 1.41 -0.73 -4.31
C ASP A 86 0.62 -1.84 -5.02
N ARG A 87 0.38 -1.75 -6.33
CA ARG A 87 -0.51 -2.67 -7.07
C ARG A 87 -0.13 -4.14 -6.90
N GLU A 88 1.14 -4.46 -7.05
CA GLU A 88 1.63 -5.84 -6.94
C GLU A 88 1.52 -6.35 -5.50
N HIS A 89 1.94 -5.53 -4.54
CA HIS A 89 1.84 -5.85 -3.12
C HIS A 89 0.39 -6.09 -2.69
N HIS A 90 -0.55 -5.26 -3.16
CA HIS A 90 -1.97 -5.44 -2.94
C HIS A 90 -2.52 -6.71 -3.58
N THR A 91 -2.05 -7.08 -4.77
CA THR A 91 -2.47 -8.32 -5.45
C THR A 91 -2.07 -9.55 -4.65
N ILE A 92 -0.84 -9.58 -4.12
CA ILE A 92 -0.32 -10.65 -3.27
C ILE A 92 -1.12 -10.74 -1.96
N ASN A 93 -1.29 -9.62 -1.26
CA ASN A 93 -2.01 -9.58 0.00
C ASN A 93 -3.49 -9.97 -0.16
N ALA A 94 -4.15 -9.51 -1.23
CA ALA A 94 -5.52 -9.88 -1.52
C ALA A 94 -5.64 -11.39 -1.80
N ALA A 95 -4.68 -11.99 -2.50
CA ALA A 95 -4.65 -13.43 -2.72
C ALA A 95 -4.45 -14.20 -1.39
N LYS A 96 -3.54 -13.76 -0.52
CA LYS A 96 -3.35 -14.34 0.82
C LYS A 96 -4.63 -14.27 1.65
N THR A 97 -5.22 -13.08 1.78
CA THR A 97 -6.47 -12.89 2.54
C THR A 97 -7.62 -13.74 1.98
N ARG A 98 -7.73 -13.91 0.65
CA ARG A 98 -8.74 -14.80 0.06
C ARG A 98 -8.49 -16.26 0.43
N ARG A 99 -7.24 -16.73 0.43
CA ARG A 99 -6.90 -18.10 0.86
C ARG A 99 -7.16 -18.31 2.35
N ASP A 100 -6.80 -17.34 3.20
CA ASP A 100 -7.01 -17.44 4.65
C ASP A 100 -8.50 -17.46 5.03
N LYS A 101 -9.36 -16.86 4.18
CA LYS A 101 -10.82 -16.85 4.36
C LYS A 101 -11.54 -18.03 3.70
N ALA A 102 -10.93 -18.66 2.70
CA ALA A 102 -11.50 -19.86 2.12
C ALA A 102 -11.40 -20.97 3.17
N ALA A 103 -12.49 -21.72 3.38
CA ALA A 103 -12.40 -22.98 4.08
C ALA A 103 -11.39 -23.85 3.31
N GLN A 104 -10.23 -24.10 3.92
CA GLN A 104 -9.26 -25.02 3.33
C GLN A 104 -9.84 -26.42 3.52
N ILE A 105 -10.23 -27.05 2.41
CA ILE A 105 -10.47 -28.49 2.36
C ILE A 105 -9.14 -29.13 2.76
N ASP A 106 -9.12 -29.84 3.87
CA ASP A 106 -7.92 -30.52 4.32
C ASP A 106 -7.76 -31.89 3.63
N LEU A 107 -6.66 -32.58 3.92
CA LEU A 107 -6.40 -33.89 3.32
C LEU A 107 -7.45 -34.93 3.76
N VAL A 108 -8.06 -34.75 4.93
CA VAL A 108 -9.11 -35.64 5.46
C VAL A 108 -10.41 -35.41 4.69
N ASP A 109 -10.80 -34.15 4.47
CA ASP A 109 -11.97 -33.78 3.67
C ASP A 109 -11.87 -34.30 2.22
N PHE A 110 -10.67 -34.32 1.64
CA PHE A 110 -10.43 -34.85 0.29
C PHE A 110 -10.51 -36.39 0.26
N ILE A 111 -9.94 -37.08 1.25
CA ILE A 111 -9.98 -38.54 1.36
C ILE A 111 -11.39 -39.05 1.66
N GLU A 112 -12.15 -38.35 2.53
CA GLU A 112 -13.53 -38.71 2.86
C GLU A 112 -14.47 -38.54 1.64
N CYS A 113 -14.27 -37.50 0.81
CA CYS A 113 -15.01 -37.35 -0.45
C CYS A 113 -14.74 -38.50 -1.46
N ASP A 114 -13.49 -38.98 -1.54
CA ASP A 114 -13.09 -40.05 -2.46
C ASP A 114 -13.59 -41.44 -1.99
N GLN A 115 -13.55 -41.70 -0.68
CA GLN A 115 -14.03 -42.95 -0.08
C GLN A 115 -15.57 -43.08 -0.08
N LEU A 116 -16.30 -41.96 -0.11
CA LEU A 116 -17.76 -41.95 -0.17
C LEU A 116 -18.33 -42.13 -1.59
N GLY A 117 -17.50 -42.13 -2.64
CA GLY A 117 -17.92 -42.46 -4.01
C GLY A 117 -19.02 -41.58 -4.58
N VAL A 118 -19.15 -40.32 -4.13
CA VAL A 118 -20.17 -39.40 -4.64
C VAL A 118 -19.66 -38.73 -5.92
N HIS A 119 -19.61 -39.51 -6.99
CA HIS A 119 -19.69 -38.98 -8.35
C HIS A 119 -21.17 -38.86 -8.75
N GLN A 120 -21.74 -37.66 -8.62
CA GLN A 120 -22.80 -37.17 -9.50
C GLN A 120 -22.52 -35.71 -9.88
#